data_AF-A0A846XQG3-F1
#
_entry.id   AF-A0A846XQG3-F1
#
_cell.length_a   1.000
_cell.length_b   1.000
_cell.length_c   1.000
_cell.angle_alpha   90.00
_cell.angle_beta   90.00
_cell.angle_gamma   90.00
#
_symmetry.space_group_name_H-M   'P 1'
#
loop_
_entity.id
_entity.type
_entity.pdbx_description
1 polymer ?
#
loop_
_entity_poly.entity_id
_entity_poly.type
_entity_poly.pdbx_seq_one_letter_code
_entity_poly.pdbx_strand_id
1 'polypeptide(L)'
;MAYPTRSVHQHRSAHRRHRNRAREAGTVARSGDAVNGEIAAADEYGSAPATGRSSVRAPSVPLDARLVPTAVGCWIATIVGVALGWRFGVATAVVLAAAALASAVVVRRGGVRPSRRGVTWSVLAALTAASGFALAAAWQEYRVSTHPLSLLSTGSTVTAEVVVGDPKPLPGRSFGGRQWLMRATLVEFRYGATTTRGEAAVTVIMPERGWSALVPGQHVRFRAELDRPWRRDLTVAVLRAEGPPQAGPRPWWQAAATRVRTDLAAAAQRALPPDAAGVLPGLIDGDVSRVPDEVRENFRAVDLTHLLAVSGTNVSIVLGAVLLSTRALTLDPRWGAILAGPALLGFVVLARPSPSVLRAAAMGAIAILAILTGRRKQALPALCTAMIVLLAIWPELAVDIGFALSVLATGALILVAPSWSQWLERRGWPPLMAQAFGVAAAAFAVTTPIIAALTGKVSGLAIVANVLVEPVVAPVTVLGVVAAALSCLWQPAAIWVLNLTELPMWWLLTVAEHTAALGVTLPIPSGAAGALLGLLLVVIAVALLARVGARRGRPPSGELRRTYRS
;
A
#
# COMPACT_ATOMS: atom_id res chain seq x y z
N MET A 1 -12.15 48.61 -39.17
CA MET A 1 -12.22 49.94 -38.54
C MET A 1 -13.66 50.17 -38.11
N ALA A 2 -13.88 50.39 -36.81
CA ALA A 2 -15.05 50.93 -36.11
C ALA A 2 -16.50 50.71 -36.64
N TYR A 3 -17.32 50.09 -35.76
CA TYR A 3 -18.72 50.42 -35.39
C TYR A 3 -19.10 51.92 -35.49
N PRO A 4 -20.34 52.39 -35.15
CA PRO A 4 -21.67 51.78 -34.88
C PRO A 4 -22.77 52.51 -35.72
N THR A 5 -24.10 52.44 -35.57
CA THR A 5 -25.01 52.95 -34.50
C THR A 5 -26.45 52.82 -35.05
N ARG A 6 -27.37 52.12 -34.35
CA ARG A 6 -28.55 52.66 -33.62
C ARG A 6 -29.45 53.68 -34.35
N SER A 7 -30.71 53.29 -34.60
CA SER A 7 -31.97 53.98 -34.20
C SER A 7 -33.15 53.31 -34.93
N VAL A 8 -34.06 52.58 -34.28
CA VAL A 8 -35.25 53.03 -33.51
C VAL A 8 -36.51 53.26 -34.37
N HIS A 9 -37.56 52.53 -33.98
CA HIS A 9 -39.01 52.70 -34.20
C HIS A 9 -39.64 52.49 -35.59
N GLN A 10 -40.51 51.47 -35.69
CA GLN A 10 -41.94 51.69 -35.43
C GLN A 10 -42.73 50.39 -35.15
N HIS A 11 -43.60 50.53 -34.14
CA HIS A 11 -44.72 49.71 -33.69
C HIS A 11 -45.74 49.43 -34.80
N ARG A 12 -46.34 48.23 -34.96
CA ARG A 12 -47.56 47.66 -34.31
C ARG A 12 -47.95 46.49 -35.25
N SER A 13 -48.55 45.36 -34.91
CA SER A 13 -49.28 44.87 -33.74
C SER A 13 -49.71 43.42 -34.00
N ALA A 14 -49.97 42.69 -32.91
CA ALA A 14 -50.92 41.58 -32.77
C ALA A 14 -50.49 40.14 -33.11
N HIS A 15 -50.83 39.26 -32.16
CA HIS A 15 -50.92 37.79 -32.21
C HIS A 15 -49.64 36.94 -32.24
N ARG A 16 -49.04 36.75 -31.05
CA ARG A 16 -48.66 35.44 -30.45
C ARG A 16 -47.82 35.67 -29.18
N ARG A 17 -48.48 36.08 -28.08
CA ARG A 17 -47.89 36.07 -26.73
C ARG A 17 -48.50 34.91 -25.94
N HIS A 18 -47.96 33.71 -26.12
CA HIS A 18 -48.17 32.56 -25.23
C HIS A 18 -47.04 31.55 -25.43
N ARG A 19 -45.83 31.92 -25.02
CA ARG A 19 -44.70 31.04 -24.68
C ARG A 19 -43.52 31.93 -24.30
N ASN A 20 -42.88 31.64 -23.18
CA ASN A 20 -41.62 32.24 -22.69
C ASN A 20 -41.71 33.54 -21.85
N ARG A 21 -42.47 33.48 -20.74
CA ARG A 21 -42.21 34.31 -19.53
C ARG A 21 -42.32 33.47 -18.25
N ALA A 22 -41.63 32.33 -18.24
CA ALA A 22 -41.52 31.43 -17.09
C ALA A 22 -40.08 30.92 -16.91
N ARG A 23 -39.11 31.82 -17.09
CA ARG A 23 -37.73 31.62 -16.65
C ARG A 23 -37.24 32.97 -16.13
N GLU A 24 -36.73 32.95 -14.91
CA GLU A 24 -36.06 34.04 -14.19
C GLU A 24 -36.98 35.10 -13.57
N ALA A 25 -37.44 34.79 -12.35
CA ALA A 25 -37.40 35.65 -11.15
C ALA A 25 -38.63 35.38 -10.27
N GLY A 26 -38.49 34.41 -9.38
CA GLY A 26 -39.42 34.11 -8.30
C GLY A 26 -38.63 33.47 -7.18
N THR A 27 -37.78 34.27 -6.53
CA THR A 27 -37.01 33.89 -5.36
C THR A 27 -37.90 34.02 -4.11
N VAL A 28 -37.77 33.06 -3.20
CA VAL A 28 -38.13 33.10 -1.78
C VAL A 28 -39.60 32.80 -1.40
N ALA A 29 -39.78 31.61 -0.81
CA ALA A 29 -40.60 31.27 0.37
C ALA A 29 -41.56 30.09 0.15
N ARG A 30 -41.10 28.88 0.46
CA ARG A 30 -41.80 27.91 1.33
C ARG A 30 -40.90 26.69 1.60
N SER A 31 -40.35 26.70 2.81
CA SER A 31 -39.95 25.53 3.58
C SER A 31 -41.15 24.62 3.86
N GLY A 32 -40.93 23.31 3.89
CA GLY A 32 -41.86 22.33 4.46
C GLY A 32 -42.20 21.20 3.49
N ASP A 33 -41.73 20.00 3.82
CA ASP A 33 -42.28 18.70 3.42
C ASP A 33 -42.13 18.23 1.97
N ALA A 34 -40.96 17.63 1.69
CA ALA A 34 -40.83 16.49 0.77
C ALA A 34 -39.61 15.64 1.17
N VAL A 35 -39.62 15.20 2.43
CA VAL A 35 -38.85 14.05 2.92
C VAL A 35 -39.83 12.88 2.93
N ASN A 36 -39.41 11.75 2.34
CA ASN A 36 -40.04 10.42 2.28
C ASN A 36 -40.57 10.02 0.90
N GLY A 37 -39.91 8.99 0.34
CA GLY A 37 -40.45 8.18 -0.73
C GLY A 37 -39.54 8.02 -1.94
N GLU A 38 -38.35 7.42 -1.77
CA GLU A 38 -37.74 6.50 -2.76
C GLU A 38 -36.41 5.87 -2.29
N ILE A 39 -36.37 5.47 -1.01
CA ILE A 39 -35.47 4.41 -0.54
C ILE A 39 -36.35 3.46 0.27
N ALA A 40 -37.17 2.70 -0.46
CA ALA A 40 -37.98 1.61 0.06
C ALA A 40 -37.97 0.50 -1.01
N ALA A 41 -36.89 -0.28 -1.01
CA ALA A 41 -36.82 -1.60 -1.68
C ALA A 41 -35.58 -2.36 -1.20
N ALA A 42 -35.43 -2.48 0.11
CA ALA A 42 -34.52 -3.42 0.74
C ALA A 42 -35.06 -3.73 2.14
N ASP A 43 -36.20 -4.42 2.17
CA ASP A 43 -36.56 -5.43 3.19
C ASP A 43 -37.96 -5.96 2.91
N GLU A 44 -38.04 -7.03 2.14
CA GLU A 44 -39.13 -8.01 2.26
C GLU A 44 -38.67 -9.36 1.69
N TYR A 45 -38.06 -10.18 2.53
CA TYR A 45 -37.91 -11.61 2.28
C TYR A 45 -39.17 -12.30 2.84
N GLY A 46 -40.12 -12.62 1.96
CA GLY A 46 -41.32 -13.36 2.28
C GLY A 46 -41.95 -14.00 1.03
N SER A 47 -41.62 -15.28 0.79
CA SER A 47 -42.40 -16.30 0.07
C SER A 47 -42.92 -16.07 -1.39
N ALA A 48 -42.26 -16.77 -2.33
CA ALA A 48 -42.78 -17.44 -3.57
C ALA A 48 -43.11 -16.61 -4.85
N PRO A 49 -43.19 -17.25 -6.05
CA PRO A 49 -42.27 -18.19 -6.69
C PRO A 49 -41.74 -17.69 -8.07
N ALA A 50 -40.84 -18.48 -8.66
CA ALA A 50 -39.99 -18.21 -9.81
C ALA A 50 -40.70 -17.77 -11.12
N THR A 51 -40.24 -16.65 -11.71
CA THR A 51 -40.23 -16.45 -13.18
C THR A 51 -39.05 -15.56 -13.61
N GLY A 52 -38.27 -16.03 -14.60
CA GLY A 52 -37.47 -15.25 -15.55
C GLY A 52 -36.42 -14.23 -15.03
N ARG A 53 -35.25 -14.67 -14.56
CA ARG A 53 -34.09 -13.77 -14.35
C ARG A 53 -33.40 -13.42 -15.68
N SER A 54 -33.79 -12.31 -16.30
CA SER A 54 -32.89 -11.57 -17.20
C SER A 54 -31.82 -10.89 -16.34
N SER A 55 -30.58 -11.38 -16.42
CA SER A 55 -29.44 -10.79 -15.71
C SER A 55 -29.20 -9.35 -16.19
N VAL A 56 -29.67 -8.37 -15.43
CA VAL A 56 -29.29 -6.96 -15.62
C VAL A 56 -27.79 -6.86 -15.28
N ARG A 57 -26.93 -6.89 -16.31
CA ARG A 57 -25.51 -6.55 -16.16
C ARG A 57 -25.43 -5.09 -15.72
N ALA A 58 -24.94 -4.85 -14.50
CA ALA A 58 -24.54 -3.51 -14.09
C ALA A 58 -23.54 -2.95 -15.13
N PRO A 59 -23.69 -1.69 -15.57
CA PRO A 59 -22.79 -1.11 -16.57
C PRO A 59 -21.34 -1.12 -16.04
N SER A 60 -20.45 -1.77 -16.77
CA SER A 60 -19.02 -1.79 -16.47
C SER A 60 -18.45 -0.38 -16.62
N VAL A 61 -18.18 0.29 -15.51
CA VAL A 61 -17.46 1.58 -15.52
C VAL A 61 -16.06 1.31 -16.09
N PRO A 62 -15.65 1.98 -17.18
CA PRO A 62 -14.32 1.77 -17.75
C PRO A 62 -13.23 2.17 -16.75
N LEU A 63 -12.21 1.32 -16.60
CA LEU A 63 -11.01 1.61 -15.83
C LEU A 63 -10.24 2.79 -16.45
N ASP A 64 -10.02 3.87 -15.70
CA ASP A 64 -9.16 4.97 -16.14
C ASP A 64 -7.69 4.62 -15.90
N ALA A 65 -7.04 4.14 -16.95
CA ALA A 65 -5.62 3.78 -16.95
C ALA A 65 -4.69 4.93 -17.39
N ARG A 66 -5.20 6.17 -17.56
CA ARG A 66 -4.41 7.29 -18.13
C ARG A 66 -3.20 7.68 -17.29
N LEU A 67 -3.25 7.48 -15.98
CA LEU A 67 -2.14 7.80 -15.06
C LEU A 67 -1.08 6.69 -14.96
N VAL A 68 -1.36 5.48 -15.48
CA VAL A 68 -0.43 4.34 -15.37
C VAL A 68 0.90 4.61 -16.08
N PRO A 69 0.93 5.10 -17.34
CA PRO A 69 2.20 5.39 -18.01
C PRO A 69 3.03 6.44 -17.27
N THR A 70 2.37 7.45 -16.70
CA THR A 70 3.03 8.49 -15.90
C THR A 70 3.65 7.90 -14.64
N ALA A 71 2.89 7.14 -13.85
CA ALA A 71 3.38 6.56 -12.60
C ALA A 71 4.53 5.57 -12.83
N VAL A 72 4.39 4.69 -13.83
CA VAL A 72 5.44 3.72 -14.21
C VAL A 72 6.67 4.46 -14.76
N GLY A 73 6.47 5.47 -15.61
CA GLY A 73 7.56 6.29 -16.15
C GLY A 73 8.34 7.02 -15.07
N CYS A 74 7.64 7.67 -14.12
CA CYS A 74 8.28 8.30 -12.96
C CYS A 74 9.04 7.27 -12.13
N TRP A 75 8.47 6.10 -11.88
CA TRP A 75 9.13 5.07 -11.07
C TRP A 75 10.41 4.54 -11.72
N ILE A 76 10.37 4.19 -13.00
CA ILE A 76 11.55 3.73 -13.76
C ILE A 76 12.61 4.84 -13.83
N ALA A 77 12.21 6.08 -14.10
CA ALA A 77 13.13 7.22 -14.16
C ALA A 77 13.84 7.46 -12.82
N THR A 78 13.13 7.36 -11.69
CA THR A 78 13.73 7.44 -10.35
C THR A 78 14.66 6.26 -10.07
N ILE A 79 14.28 5.02 -10.42
CA ILE A 79 15.16 3.85 -10.28
C ILE A 79 16.46 4.05 -11.05
N VAL A 80 16.40 4.53 -12.29
CA VAL A 80 17.60 4.79 -13.09
C VAL A 80 18.49 5.84 -12.43
N GLY A 81 17.92 6.96 -11.96
CA GLY A 81 18.68 8.01 -11.29
C GLY A 81 19.37 7.55 -10.00
N VAL A 82 18.66 6.79 -9.16
CA VAL A 82 19.17 6.31 -7.86
C VAL A 82 20.11 5.10 -8.01
N ALA A 83 19.76 4.11 -8.84
CA ALA A 83 20.50 2.85 -8.91
C ALA A 83 21.73 2.94 -9.83
N LEU A 84 21.65 3.67 -10.95
CA LEU A 84 22.74 3.74 -11.94
C LEU A 84 23.67 4.95 -11.70
N GLY A 85 23.22 5.95 -10.95
CA GLY A 85 24.00 7.13 -10.59
C GLY A 85 23.51 8.40 -11.29
N TRP A 86 23.92 9.56 -10.75
CA TRP A 86 23.43 10.86 -11.20
C TRP A 86 23.64 11.14 -12.69
N ARG A 87 24.75 10.67 -13.28
CA ARG A 87 25.05 10.86 -14.72
C ARG A 87 24.00 10.20 -15.61
N PHE A 88 23.60 8.97 -15.27
CA PHE A 88 22.55 8.25 -15.99
C PHE A 88 21.17 8.87 -15.73
N GLY A 89 20.92 9.38 -14.53
CA GLY A 89 19.71 10.13 -14.22
C GLY A 89 19.58 11.40 -15.08
N VAL A 90 20.64 12.22 -15.19
CA VAL A 90 20.66 13.42 -16.05
C VAL A 90 20.48 13.04 -17.52
N ALA A 91 21.20 12.03 -18.02
CA ALA A 91 21.06 11.56 -19.40
C ALA A 91 19.61 11.12 -19.70
N THR A 92 18.99 10.39 -18.77
CA THR A 92 17.59 9.96 -18.88
C THR A 92 16.64 11.15 -18.90
N ALA A 93 16.84 12.14 -18.04
CA ALA A 93 16.04 13.36 -18.03
C ALA A 93 16.13 14.10 -19.38
N VAL A 94 17.34 14.26 -19.94
CA VAL A 94 17.53 14.92 -21.24
C VAL A 94 16.82 14.17 -22.37
N VAL A 95 16.96 12.84 -22.43
CA VAL A 95 16.29 12.01 -23.45
C VAL A 95 14.77 12.11 -23.34
N LEU A 96 14.21 12.03 -22.13
CA LEU A 96 12.77 12.13 -21.90
C LEU A 96 12.23 13.54 -22.21
N ALA A 97 12.97 14.59 -21.86
CA ALA A 97 12.62 15.97 -22.20
C ALA A 97 12.62 16.20 -23.72
N ALA A 98 13.62 15.68 -24.44
CA ALA A 98 13.67 15.76 -25.90
C ALA A 98 12.50 15.00 -26.56
N ALA A 99 12.16 13.80 -26.06
CA ALA A 99 11.01 13.03 -26.53
C ALA A 99 9.67 13.75 -26.24
N ALA A 100 9.53 14.40 -25.09
CA ALA A 100 8.38 15.23 -24.75
C ALA A 100 8.26 16.41 -25.72
N LEU A 101 9.36 17.13 -25.98
CA LEU A 101 9.37 18.26 -26.90
C LEU A 101 9.01 17.84 -28.33
N ALA A 102 9.59 16.74 -28.84
CA ALA A 102 9.26 16.20 -30.14
C ALA A 102 7.77 15.84 -30.25
N SER A 103 7.22 15.19 -29.21
CA SER A 103 5.79 14.85 -29.14
C SER A 103 4.91 16.11 -29.15
N ALA A 104 5.28 17.16 -28.41
CA ALA A 104 4.57 18.43 -28.39
C ALA A 104 4.59 19.15 -29.74
N VAL A 105 5.70 19.09 -30.47
CA VAL A 105 5.83 19.65 -31.83
C VAL A 105 4.94 18.91 -32.82
N VAL A 106 4.90 17.58 -32.78
CA VAL A 106 4.03 16.76 -33.65
C VAL A 106 2.55 17.06 -33.41
N VAL A 107 2.16 17.23 -32.15
CA VAL A 107 0.78 17.61 -31.77
C VAL A 107 0.44 19.00 -32.32
N ARG A 108 1.33 19.98 -32.14
CA ARG A 108 1.14 21.35 -32.63
C ARG A 108 1.05 21.45 -34.16
N ARG A 109 1.84 20.66 -34.89
CA ARG A 109 1.84 20.62 -36.36
C ARG A 109 0.64 19.88 -36.96
N GLY A 110 -0.34 19.46 -36.16
CA GLY A 110 -1.54 18.77 -36.64
C GLY A 110 -1.27 17.33 -37.09
N GLY A 111 -0.09 16.76 -36.81
CA GLY A 111 0.28 15.40 -37.21
C GLY A 111 -0.47 14.29 -36.48
N VAL A 112 -1.29 14.63 -35.48
CA VAL A 112 -2.07 13.68 -34.68
C VAL A 112 -3.55 13.74 -35.05
N ARG A 113 -4.09 12.59 -35.48
CA ARG A 113 -5.53 12.42 -35.73
C ARG A 113 -6.36 12.86 -34.51
N PRO A 114 -7.52 13.53 -34.68
CA PRO A 114 -8.34 14.01 -33.58
C PRO A 114 -8.66 12.95 -32.52
N SER A 115 -8.90 11.71 -32.95
CA SER A 115 -9.19 10.55 -32.09
C SER A 115 -8.03 10.12 -31.18
N ARG A 116 -6.78 10.49 -31.49
CA ARG A 116 -5.57 10.12 -30.72
C ARG A 116 -4.98 11.27 -29.90
N ARG A 117 -5.57 12.47 -29.97
CA ARG A 117 -5.07 13.64 -29.23
C ARG A 117 -5.04 13.42 -27.73
N GLY A 118 -6.06 12.79 -27.15
CA GLY A 118 -6.10 12.49 -25.71
C GLY A 118 -4.96 11.59 -25.23
N VAL A 119 -4.68 10.51 -25.97
CA VAL A 119 -3.57 9.59 -25.67
C VAL A 119 -2.23 10.32 -25.78
N THR A 120 -2.08 11.19 -26.78
CA THR A 120 -0.83 11.92 -27.00
C THR A 120 -0.55 12.94 -25.88
N TRP A 121 -1.59 13.62 -25.37
CA TRP A 121 -1.46 14.47 -24.20
C TRP A 121 -1.08 13.69 -22.93
N SER A 122 -1.65 12.48 -22.74
CA SER A 122 -1.26 11.60 -21.63
C SER A 122 0.20 11.15 -21.73
N VAL A 123 0.67 10.78 -22.92
CA VAL A 123 2.07 10.42 -23.17
C VAL A 123 3.00 11.62 -22.93
N LEU A 124 2.63 12.80 -23.41
CA LEU A 124 3.40 14.02 -23.19
C LEU A 124 3.54 14.35 -21.70
N ALA A 125 2.43 14.26 -20.95
CA ALA A 125 2.45 14.45 -19.50
C ALA A 125 3.33 13.41 -18.80
N ALA A 126 3.25 12.14 -19.22
CA ALA A 126 4.08 11.06 -18.68
C ALA A 126 5.58 11.31 -18.91
N LEU A 127 5.98 11.68 -20.13
CA LEU A 127 7.37 11.97 -20.47
C LEU A 127 7.91 13.18 -19.69
N THR A 128 7.12 14.23 -19.58
CA THR A 128 7.50 15.46 -18.85
C THR A 128 7.68 15.17 -17.36
N ALA A 129 6.72 14.46 -16.76
CA ALA A 129 6.81 14.06 -15.36
C ALA A 129 8.03 13.15 -15.14
N ALA A 130 8.18 12.08 -15.93
CA ALA A 130 9.30 11.16 -15.81
C ALA A 130 10.67 11.85 -15.96
N SER A 131 10.78 12.84 -16.85
CA SER A 131 11.98 13.68 -16.98
C SER A 131 12.29 14.46 -15.70
N GLY A 132 11.27 15.06 -15.07
CA GLY A 132 11.44 15.78 -13.81
C GLY A 132 11.88 14.87 -12.66
N PHE A 133 11.30 13.67 -12.58
CA PHE A 133 11.69 12.66 -11.58
C PHE A 133 13.12 12.14 -11.80
N ALA A 134 13.53 11.88 -13.05
CA ALA A 134 14.91 11.51 -13.36
C ALA A 134 15.91 12.60 -12.94
N LEU A 135 15.58 13.87 -13.17
CA LEU A 135 16.44 14.99 -12.76
C LEU A 135 16.51 15.14 -11.23
N ALA A 136 15.36 15.04 -10.55
CA ALA A 136 15.30 15.08 -9.09
C ALA A 136 16.08 13.93 -8.44
N ALA A 137 15.93 12.71 -8.97
CA ALA A 137 16.68 11.54 -8.54
C ALA A 137 18.19 11.71 -8.76
N ALA A 138 18.59 12.24 -9.92
CA ALA A 138 19.98 12.54 -10.23
C ALA A 138 20.57 13.58 -9.26
N TRP A 139 19.81 14.62 -8.95
CA TRP A 139 20.23 15.65 -8.00
C TRP A 139 20.44 15.08 -6.60
N GLN A 140 19.52 14.23 -6.14
CA GLN A 140 19.62 13.62 -4.82
C GLN A 140 20.79 12.63 -4.73
N GLU A 141 21.02 11.83 -5.77
CA GLU A 141 22.17 10.94 -5.86
C GLU A 141 23.49 11.72 -5.94
N TYR A 142 23.52 12.84 -6.65
CA TYR A 142 24.68 13.74 -6.67
C TYR A 142 25.00 14.23 -5.25
N ARG A 143 23.99 14.73 -4.50
CA ARG A 143 24.16 15.16 -3.10
C ARG A 143 24.74 14.07 -2.20
N VAL A 144 24.31 12.82 -2.38
CA VAL A 144 24.83 11.66 -1.65
C VAL A 144 26.29 11.39 -2.01
N SER A 145 26.61 11.41 -3.30
CA SER A 145 27.96 11.14 -3.81
C SER A 145 29.00 12.20 -3.42
N THR A 146 28.56 13.45 -3.20
CA THR A 146 29.44 14.56 -2.80
C THR A 146 29.35 14.90 -1.30
N HIS A 147 28.63 14.09 -0.51
CA HIS A 147 28.45 14.38 0.91
C HIS A 147 29.80 14.25 1.66
N PRO A 148 30.16 15.18 2.56
CA PRO A 148 31.47 15.12 3.25
C PRO A 148 31.74 13.79 3.97
N LEU A 149 30.69 13.18 4.52
CA LEU A 149 30.76 11.90 5.20
C LEU A 149 31.04 10.71 4.26
N SER A 150 30.64 10.77 2.97
CA SER A 150 30.97 9.71 2.00
C SER A 150 32.39 9.82 1.44
N LEU A 151 33.07 10.95 1.68
CA LEU A 151 34.47 11.18 1.31
C LEU A 151 35.47 10.68 2.37
N LEU A 152 35.01 10.39 3.58
CA LEU A 152 35.85 9.86 4.66
C LEU A 152 36.25 8.40 4.38
N SER A 153 37.42 7.99 4.88
CA SER A 153 37.89 6.60 4.73
C SER A 153 37.08 5.65 5.61
N THR A 154 36.82 4.45 5.08
CA THR A 154 36.27 3.33 5.86
C THR A 154 37.12 3.07 7.09
N GLY A 155 36.49 2.79 8.22
CA GLY A 155 37.15 2.63 9.52
C GLY A 155 37.35 3.93 10.30
N SER A 156 37.01 5.09 9.72
CA SER A 156 37.05 6.36 10.45
C SER A 156 36.02 6.38 11.56
N THR A 157 36.43 6.73 12.77
CA THR A 157 35.50 6.91 13.87
C THR A 157 34.90 8.32 13.85
N VAL A 158 33.57 8.40 13.88
CA VAL A 158 32.80 9.65 13.92
C VAL A 158 31.86 9.65 15.12
N THR A 159 31.59 10.83 15.67
CA THR A 159 30.47 11.00 16.59
C THR A 159 29.29 11.53 15.78
N ALA A 160 28.24 10.72 15.65
CA ALA A 160 27.06 11.05 14.87
C ALA A 160 25.89 11.39 15.79
N GLU A 161 25.13 12.41 15.42
CA GLU A 161 23.80 12.69 15.93
C GLU A 161 22.78 12.38 14.84
N VAL A 162 21.85 11.48 15.15
CA VAL A 162 20.84 11.00 14.21
C VAL A 162 19.44 11.11 14.80
N VAL A 163 18.46 11.34 13.95
CA VAL A 163 17.05 11.08 14.24
C VAL A 163 16.79 9.60 13.96
N VAL A 164 16.41 8.87 15.01
CA VAL A 164 16.16 7.44 14.98
C VAL A 164 14.99 7.12 14.06
N GLY A 165 15.16 6.11 13.18
CA GLY A 165 14.05 5.49 12.46
C GLY A 165 13.45 4.33 13.26
N ASP A 166 13.08 3.24 12.58
CA ASP A 166 12.58 2.03 13.23
C ASP A 166 13.69 0.99 13.37
N PRO A 167 14.17 0.68 14.59
CA PRO A 167 15.18 -0.36 14.81
C PRO A 167 14.61 -1.75 14.54
N LYS A 168 15.31 -2.54 13.74
CA LYS A 168 14.93 -3.91 13.40
C LYS A 168 16.03 -4.90 13.76
N PRO A 169 15.70 -6.07 14.34
CA PRO A 169 16.70 -7.09 14.63
C PRO A 169 17.25 -7.65 13.31
N LEU A 170 18.57 -7.81 13.22
CA LEU A 170 19.20 -8.56 12.14
C LEU A 170 19.12 -10.06 12.46
N PRO A 171 18.92 -10.91 11.44
CA PRO A 171 19.05 -12.36 11.62
C PRO A 171 20.43 -12.68 12.20
N GLY A 172 20.46 -13.33 13.37
CA GLY A 172 21.70 -13.62 14.08
C GLY A 172 22.63 -14.49 13.24
N ARG A 173 23.94 -14.23 13.33
CA ARG A 173 24.96 -15.22 12.93
C ARG A 173 25.20 -16.16 14.10
N SER A 174 25.48 -17.44 13.83
CA SER A 174 25.70 -18.48 14.84
C SER A 174 26.84 -18.17 15.83
N PHE A 175 27.72 -17.22 15.50
CA PHE A 175 28.77 -16.70 16.37
C PHE A 175 28.75 -15.16 16.32
N GLY A 176 28.03 -14.54 17.25
CA GLY A 176 27.92 -13.08 17.39
C GLY A 176 26.64 -12.67 18.14
N GLY A 177 26.72 -11.66 19.00
CA GLY A 177 25.55 -11.13 19.71
C GLY A 177 24.47 -10.62 18.74
N ARG A 178 23.20 -10.58 19.19
CA ARG A 178 22.08 -10.03 18.40
C ARG A 178 22.38 -8.58 18.01
N GLN A 179 22.51 -8.34 16.71
CA GLN A 179 22.68 -7.02 16.13
C GLN A 179 21.34 -6.47 15.64
N TRP A 180 21.24 -5.15 15.65
CA TRP A 180 20.09 -4.41 15.18
C TRP A 180 20.53 -3.47 14.06
N LEU A 181 19.62 -3.21 13.14
CA LEU A 181 19.80 -2.29 12.03
C LEU A 181 18.67 -1.29 12.03
N MET A 182 18.99 -0.01 11.88
CA MET A 182 18.00 1.03 11.67
C MET A 182 18.46 1.97 10.56
N ARG A 183 17.51 2.42 9.74
CA ARG A 183 17.72 3.62 8.92
C ARG A 183 17.48 4.83 9.80
N ALA A 184 18.36 5.82 9.74
CA ALA A 184 18.27 7.04 10.54
C ALA A 184 18.61 8.26 9.67
N THR A 185 18.15 9.42 10.10
CA THR A 185 18.50 10.69 9.45
C THR A 185 19.62 11.33 10.25
N LEU A 186 20.82 11.36 9.69
CA LEU A 186 21.93 12.12 10.23
C LEU A 186 21.57 13.60 10.25
N VAL A 187 21.82 14.27 11.37
CA VAL A 187 21.62 15.71 11.54
C VAL A 187 22.97 16.43 11.62
N GLU A 188 23.89 15.83 12.37
CA GLU A 188 25.22 16.35 12.63
C GLU A 188 26.20 15.19 12.78
N PHE A 189 27.42 15.35 12.28
CA PHE A 189 28.52 14.47 12.63
C PHE A 189 29.78 15.26 12.96
N ARG A 190 30.60 14.70 13.84
CA ARG A 190 31.90 15.22 14.23
C ARG A 190 32.99 14.22 13.86
N TYR A 191 33.98 14.72 13.13
CA TYR A 191 35.21 14.01 12.80
C TYR A 191 36.40 14.88 13.21
N GLY A 192 37.20 14.42 14.17
CA GLY A 192 38.25 15.23 14.80
C GLY A 192 37.69 16.53 15.41
N ALA A 193 38.26 17.67 15.02
CA ALA A 193 37.79 19.00 15.44
C ALA A 193 36.66 19.55 14.56
N THR A 194 36.40 18.94 13.40
CA THR A 194 35.40 19.42 12.46
C THR A 194 34.02 18.87 12.80
N THR A 195 33.04 19.76 12.84
CA THR A 195 31.62 19.42 13.00
C THR A 195 30.90 19.84 11.74
N THR A 196 30.18 18.91 11.11
CA THR A 196 29.42 19.15 9.89
C THR A 196 27.97 18.86 10.16
N ARG A 197 27.12 19.85 9.85
CA ARG A 197 25.66 19.74 9.92
C ARG A 197 25.10 19.49 8.53
N GLY A 198 24.14 18.59 8.44
CA GLY A 198 23.49 18.26 7.18
C GLY A 198 22.61 17.05 7.33
N GLU A 199 21.42 17.13 6.74
CA GLU A 199 20.49 16.01 6.68
C GLU A 199 20.94 14.98 5.63
N ALA A 200 21.19 13.76 6.09
CA ALA A 200 21.57 12.64 5.24
C ALA A 200 20.98 11.33 5.75
N ALA A 201 20.57 10.45 4.84
CA ALA A 201 20.16 9.10 5.23
C ALA A 201 21.40 8.25 5.57
N VAL A 202 21.41 7.64 6.76
CA VAL A 202 22.46 6.72 7.21
C VAL A 202 21.84 5.42 7.68
N THR A 203 22.57 4.32 7.53
CA THR A 203 22.19 3.03 8.11
C THR A 203 23.04 2.79 9.34
N VAL A 204 22.42 2.59 10.50
CA VAL A 204 23.15 2.33 11.74
C VAL A 204 23.03 0.84 12.08
N ILE A 205 24.17 0.18 12.31
CA ILE A 205 24.26 -1.17 12.84
C ILE A 205 24.69 -1.06 14.30
N MET A 206 23.93 -1.66 15.20
CA MET A 206 24.12 -1.49 16.64
C MET A 206 23.96 -2.79 17.41
N PRO A 207 24.60 -2.93 18.58
CA PRO A 207 24.29 -4.02 19.51
C PRO A 207 22.89 -3.83 20.11
N GLU A 208 22.27 -4.91 20.59
CA GLU A 208 20.95 -4.85 21.23
C GLU A 208 20.91 -3.96 22.49
N ARG A 209 21.95 -4.02 23.33
CA ARG A 209 22.00 -3.31 24.62
C ARG A 209 22.01 -1.81 24.44
N GLY A 210 21.02 -1.12 25.02
CA GLY A 210 20.89 0.35 25.00
C GLY A 210 20.19 0.91 23.77
N TRP A 211 19.97 0.09 22.73
CA TRP A 211 19.42 0.55 21.45
C TRP A 211 17.98 0.08 21.21
N SER A 212 17.57 -1.05 21.78
CA SER A 212 16.22 -1.63 21.58
C SER A 212 15.08 -0.76 22.12
N ALA A 213 15.35 0.14 23.07
CA ALA A 213 14.36 1.02 23.70
C ALA A 213 14.16 2.38 22.99
N LEU A 214 14.86 2.61 21.88
CA LEU A 214 14.76 3.85 21.11
C LEU A 214 13.46 3.88 20.29
N VAL A 215 12.92 5.09 20.12
CA VAL A 215 11.66 5.32 19.40
C VAL A 215 11.88 6.18 18.15
N PRO A 216 11.15 5.95 17.04
CA PRO A 216 11.33 6.74 15.83
C PRO A 216 11.12 8.25 16.06
N GLY A 217 11.97 9.11 15.52
CA GLY A 217 11.91 10.55 15.74
C GLY A 217 12.69 11.06 16.96
N GLN A 218 13.29 10.17 17.76
CA GLN A 218 14.17 10.55 18.87
C GLN A 218 15.56 10.95 18.35
N HIS A 219 16.12 12.03 18.88
CA HIS A 219 17.50 12.42 18.60
C HIS A 219 18.45 11.60 19.46
N VAL A 220 19.47 11.02 18.83
CA VAL A 220 20.44 10.15 19.50
C VAL A 220 21.85 10.48 19.05
N ARG A 221 22.75 10.64 20.01
CA ARG A 221 24.17 10.86 19.77
C ARG A 221 24.99 9.65 20.19
N PHE A 222 25.92 9.22 19.35
CA PHE A 222 26.75 8.05 19.60
C PHE A 222 28.04 8.10 18.80
N ARG A 223 29.02 7.31 19.22
CA ARG A 223 30.26 7.08 18.48
C ARG A 223 30.06 5.91 17.53
N ALA A 224 30.56 6.02 16.31
CA ALA A 224 30.45 4.95 15.33
C ALA A 224 31.64 4.88 14.40
N GLU A 225 31.96 3.67 13.98
CA GLU A 225 32.90 3.40 12.89
C GLU A 225 32.16 3.52 11.55
N LEU A 226 32.77 4.23 10.61
CA LEU A 226 32.23 4.46 9.28
C LEU A 226 32.49 3.27 8.35
N ASP A 227 31.45 2.79 7.69
CA ASP A 227 31.48 1.73 6.69
C ASP A 227 30.74 2.16 5.41
N ARG A 228 31.05 1.51 4.28
CA ARG A 228 30.45 1.85 2.99
C ARG A 228 29.04 1.30 2.87
N PRO A 229 28.13 2.04 2.20
CA PRO A 229 26.80 1.51 1.90
C PRO A 229 26.89 0.35 0.92
N TRP A 230 26.22 -0.76 1.26
CA TRP A 230 26.08 -1.94 0.42
C TRP A 230 24.92 -1.86 -0.58
N ARG A 231 24.03 -0.86 -0.41
CA ARG A 231 22.82 -0.65 -1.21
C ARG A 231 22.88 0.74 -1.83
N ARG A 232 22.37 0.85 -3.05
CA ARG A 232 22.18 2.14 -3.74
C ARG A 232 20.76 2.63 -3.49
N ASP A 233 20.53 3.16 -2.30
CA ASP A 233 19.22 3.59 -1.80
C ASP A 233 19.27 4.99 -1.17
N LEU A 234 20.17 5.83 -1.70
CA LEU A 234 20.50 7.18 -1.21
C LEU A 234 21.06 7.23 0.22
N THR A 235 21.46 6.08 0.77
CA THR A 235 22.21 6.02 2.03
C THR A 235 23.63 6.54 1.82
N VAL A 236 24.01 7.57 2.59
CA VAL A 236 25.34 8.19 2.52
C VAL A 236 26.41 7.27 3.11
N ALA A 237 26.12 6.61 4.23
CA ALA A 237 27.04 5.66 4.84
C ALA A 237 26.36 4.69 5.83
N VAL A 238 27.12 3.67 6.19
CA VAL A 238 26.80 2.74 7.27
C VAL A 238 27.61 3.14 8.51
N LEU A 239 26.95 3.28 9.65
CA LEU A 239 27.55 3.63 10.93
C LEU A 239 27.46 2.41 11.87
N ARG A 240 28.61 1.85 12.26
CA ARG A 240 28.68 0.76 13.24
C ARG A 240 28.82 1.36 14.62
N ALA A 241 27.76 1.34 15.41
CA ALA A 241 27.72 1.98 16.71
C ALA A 241 28.69 1.32 17.71
N GLU A 242 29.49 2.15 18.36
CA GLU A 242 30.39 1.79 19.45
C GLU A 242 29.74 2.16 20.80
N GLY A 243 29.34 1.15 21.57
CA GLY A 243 28.76 1.33 22.89
C GLY A 243 27.30 1.81 22.90
N PRO A 244 26.78 2.20 24.09
CA PRO A 244 25.40 2.65 24.24
C PRO A 244 25.19 4.08 23.72
N PRO A 245 23.99 4.39 23.21
CA PRO A 245 23.67 5.73 22.72
C PRO A 245 23.39 6.71 23.86
N GLN A 246 23.66 8.00 23.60
CA GLN A 246 23.11 9.10 24.39
C GLN A 246 21.79 9.53 23.77
N ALA A 247 20.69 9.09 24.38
CA ALA A 247 19.35 9.32 23.86
C ALA A 247 18.77 10.64 24.39
N GLY A 248 18.30 11.50 23.50
CA GLY A 248 17.55 12.71 23.83
C GLY A 248 16.13 12.42 24.32
N PRO A 249 15.31 13.45 24.58
CA PRO A 249 13.93 13.25 25.02
C PRO A 249 13.08 12.55 23.94
N ARG A 250 12.14 11.71 24.38
CA ARG A 250 11.17 11.08 23.47
C ARG A 250 10.15 12.12 23.00
N PRO A 251 9.84 12.22 21.70
CA PRO A 251 8.73 13.04 21.22
C PRO A 251 7.43 12.66 21.93
N TRP A 252 6.59 13.64 22.29
CA TRP A 252 5.37 13.40 23.08
C TRP A 252 4.42 12.39 22.44
N TRP A 253 4.30 12.41 21.11
CA TRP A 253 3.45 11.50 20.34
C TRP A 253 4.00 10.06 20.33
N GLN A 254 5.33 9.87 20.31
CA GLN A 254 5.96 8.55 20.50
C GLN A 254 5.81 8.05 21.93
N ALA A 255 5.89 8.95 22.92
CA ALA A 255 5.71 8.58 24.31
C ALA A 255 4.28 8.06 24.53
N ALA A 256 3.27 8.75 24.00
CA ALA A 256 1.89 8.29 24.00
C ALA A 256 1.72 6.95 23.26
N ALA A 257 2.28 6.81 22.06
CA ALA A 257 2.23 5.56 21.31
C ALA A 257 2.90 4.40 22.06
N THR A 258 4.05 4.64 22.69
CA THR A 258 4.77 3.63 23.46
C THR A 258 3.92 3.16 24.64
N ARG A 259 3.23 4.08 25.33
CA ARG A 259 2.29 3.72 26.39
C ARG A 259 1.17 2.81 25.87
N VAL A 260 0.57 3.14 24.73
CA VAL A 260 -0.44 2.29 24.08
C VAL A 260 0.11 0.90 23.80
N ARG A 261 1.31 0.78 23.22
CA ARG A 261 1.94 -0.51 22.91
C ARG A 261 2.25 -1.33 24.18
N THR A 262 2.74 -0.69 25.24
CA THR A 262 3.02 -1.39 26.50
C THR A 262 1.75 -1.84 27.19
N ASP A 263 0.72 -1.00 27.20
CA ASP A 263 -0.58 -1.27 27.83
C ASP A 263 -1.34 -2.36 27.06
N LEU A 264 -1.30 -2.33 25.73
CA LEU A 264 -1.84 -3.38 24.88
C LEU A 264 -1.15 -4.72 25.12
N ALA A 265 0.18 -4.74 25.17
CA ALA A 265 0.92 -5.98 25.41
C ALA A 265 0.65 -6.55 26.81
N ALA A 266 0.53 -5.70 27.84
CA ALA A 266 0.15 -6.13 29.18
C ALA A 266 -1.31 -6.65 29.24
N ALA A 267 -2.21 -6.09 28.45
CA ALA A 267 -3.57 -6.62 28.30
C ALA A 267 -3.55 -7.99 27.60
N ALA A 268 -2.78 -8.12 26.51
CA ALA A 268 -2.66 -9.36 25.74
C ALA A 268 -2.08 -10.51 26.56
N GLN A 269 -1.03 -10.25 27.36
CA GLN A 269 -0.44 -11.26 28.26
C GLN A 269 -1.42 -11.77 29.33
N ARG A 270 -2.43 -10.99 29.69
CA ARG A 270 -3.45 -11.38 30.68
C ARG A 270 -4.68 -12.04 30.05
N ALA A 271 -4.95 -11.74 28.79
CA ALA A 271 -6.14 -12.20 28.08
C ALA A 271 -5.89 -13.48 27.24
N LEU A 272 -4.67 -13.65 26.73
CA LEU A 272 -4.38 -14.65 25.68
C LEU A 272 -3.29 -15.65 26.12
N PRO A 273 -3.27 -16.85 25.52
CA PRO A 273 -2.16 -17.79 25.66
C PRO A 273 -0.81 -17.17 25.21
N PRO A 274 0.34 -17.68 25.71
CA PRO A 274 1.66 -17.06 25.49
C PRO A 274 1.99 -16.75 24.02
N ASP A 275 1.73 -17.70 23.11
CA ASP A 275 2.02 -17.53 21.69
C ASP A 275 1.13 -16.46 21.04
N ALA A 276 -0.16 -16.47 21.35
CA ALA A 276 -1.11 -15.48 20.86
C ALA A 276 -0.82 -14.07 21.45
N ALA A 277 -0.45 -14.00 22.73
CA ALA A 277 -0.06 -12.76 23.39
C ALA A 277 1.24 -12.17 22.82
N GLY A 278 2.15 -13.01 22.31
CA GLY A 278 3.36 -12.58 21.60
C GLY A 278 3.09 -12.10 20.18
N VAL A 279 2.15 -12.73 19.47
CA VAL A 279 1.82 -12.44 18.06
C VAL A 279 0.90 -11.23 17.91
N LEU A 280 -0.09 -11.05 18.79
CA LEU A 280 -1.09 -9.99 18.67
C LEU A 280 -0.48 -8.57 18.59
N PRO A 281 0.45 -8.13 19.46
CA PRO A 281 1.09 -6.82 19.31
C PRO A 281 1.80 -6.67 17.95
N GLY A 282 2.42 -7.73 17.44
CA GLY A 282 3.02 -7.77 16.11
C GLY A 282 2.01 -7.46 14.99
N LEU A 283 0.78 -7.98 15.06
CA LEU A 283 -0.25 -7.70 14.06
C LEU A 283 -0.74 -6.24 14.12
N ILE A 284 -0.83 -5.66 15.33
CA ILE A 284 -1.46 -4.35 15.53
C ILE A 284 -0.45 -3.20 15.40
N ASP A 285 0.68 -3.29 16.09
CA ASP A 285 1.67 -2.22 16.19
C ASP A 285 3.05 -2.58 15.61
N GLY A 286 3.25 -3.83 15.19
CA GLY A 286 4.47 -4.29 14.52
C GLY A 286 5.56 -4.75 15.48
N ASP A 287 5.30 -4.77 16.78
CA ASP A 287 6.24 -5.27 17.77
C ASP A 287 6.33 -6.79 17.76
N VAL A 288 7.33 -7.30 17.04
CA VAL A 288 7.64 -8.72 16.94
C VAL A 288 8.64 -9.21 18.01
N SER A 289 9.01 -8.37 18.98
CA SER A 289 10.02 -8.70 20.00
C SER A 289 9.61 -9.87 20.90
N ARG A 290 8.30 -10.05 21.09
CA ARG A 290 7.69 -11.07 21.95
C ARG A 290 7.19 -12.31 21.20
N VAL A 291 7.36 -12.37 19.88
CA VAL A 291 6.97 -13.54 19.08
C VAL A 291 7.95 -14.67 19.35
N PRO A 292 7.50 -15.86 19.81
CA PRO A 292 8.36 -17.03 20.00
C PRO A 292 9.08 -17.42 18.70
N ASP A 293 10.31 -17.91 18.82
CA ASP A 293 11.13 -18.23 17.64
C ASP A 293 10.52 -19.37 16.80
N GLU A 294 9.85 -20.35 17.43
CA GLU A 294 9.13 -21.42 16.73
C GLU A 294 7.96 -20.88 15.88
N VAL A 295 7.12 -20.03 16.47
CA VAL A 295 6.02 -19.35 15.75
C VAL A 295 6.57 -18.51 14.60
N ARG A 296 7.70 -17.83 14.82
CA ARG A 296 8.37 -17.04 13.77
C ARG A 296 8.85 -17.92 12.61
N GLU A 297 9.41 -19.10 12.88
CA GLU A 297 9.81 -20.03 11.83
C GLU A 297 8.62 -20.64 11.09
N ASN A 298 7.54 -20.98 11.78
CA ASN A 298 6.30 -21.44 11.15
C ASN A 298 5.77 -20.37 10.18
N PHE A 299 5.70 -19.11 10.61
CA PHE A 299 5.27 -17.99 9.75
C PHE A 299 6.22 -17.73 8.57
N ARG A 300 7.51 -18.05 8.71
CA ARG A 300 8.49 -17.98 7.60
C ARG A 300 8.30 -19.12 6.62
N ALA A 301 8.02 -20.33 7.08
CA ALA A 301 7.84 -21.51 6.25
C ALA A 301 6.62 -21.40 5.31
N VAL A 302 5.56 -20.72 5.76
CA VAL A 302 4.29 -20.58 5.00
C VAL A 302 4.03 -19.17 4.49
N ASP A 303 5.07 -18.34 4.41
CA ASP A 303 5.02 -16.95 3.91
C ASP A 303 4.01 -16.04 4.63
N LEU A 304 3.68 -16.31 5.90
CA LEU A 304 2.78 -15.49 6.74
C LEU A 304 3.50 -14.37 7.50
N THR A 305 4.82 -14.26 7.38
CA THR A 305 5.63 -13.23 8.08
C THR A 305 5.17 -11.78 7.78
N HIS A 306 4.55 -11.56 6.62
CA HIS A 306 4.00 -10.25 6.24
C HIS A 306 2.81 -9.81 7.10
N LEU A 307 2.18 -10.71 7.88
CA LEU A 307 1.14 -10.36 8.85
C LEU A 307 1.72 -9.76 10.14
N LEU A 308 2.96 -10.14 10.49
CA LEU A 308 3.68 -9.64 11.68
C LEU A 308 4.32 -8.26 11.42
N ALA A 309 4.50 -7.89 10.16
CA ALA A 309 4.89 -6.56 9.78
C ALA A 309 3.62 -5.77 9.47
N VAL A 310 3.27 -4.75 10.26
CA VAL A 310 2.04 -3.98 10.04
C VAL A 310 1.92 -3.59 8.57
N SER A 311 0.90 -4.13 7.93
CA SER A 311 0.76 -4.10 6.48
C SER A 311 -0.25 -3.04 6.06
N GLY A 312 -0.28 -2.75 4.76
CA GLY A 312 -1.30 -1.88 4.19
C GLY A 312 -2.72 -2.44 4.30
N THR A 313 -2.86 -3.77 4.45
CA THR A 313 -4.15 -4.43 4.72
C THR A 313 -4.68 -4.01 6.08
N ASN A 314 -3.83 -3.94 7.12
CA ASN A 314 -4.24 -3.52 8.46
C ASN A 314 -4.75 -2.06 8.43
N VAL A 315 -4.05 -1.16 7.73
CA VAL A 315 -4.51 0.22 7.52
C VAL A 315 -5.87 0.25 6.80
N SER A 316 -6.04 -0.57 5.76
CA SER A 316 -7.28 -0.65 4.98
C SER A 316 -8.45 -1.20 5.78
N ILE A 317 -8.19 -2.20 6.65
CA ILE A 317 -9.16 -2.77 7.58
C ILE A 317 -9.59 -1.70 8.59
N VAL A 318 -8.66 -0.97 9.20
CA VAL A 318 -8.96 0.09 10.18
C VAL A 318 -9.80 1.19 9.53
N LEU A 319 -9.39 1.69 8.37
CA LEU A 319 -10.16 2.69 7.62
C LEU A 319 -11.54 2.16 7.21
N GLY A 320 -11.60 0.92 6.72
CA GLY A 320 -12.84 0.26 6.34
C GLY A 320 -13.80 0.12 7.52
N ALA A 321 -13.30 -0.26 8.70
CA ALA A 321 -14.07 -0.37 9.93
C ALA A 321 -14.66 0.98 10.33
N VAL A 322 -13.86 2.06 10.34
CA VAL A 322 -14.37 3.42 10.66
C VAL A 322 -15.46 3.86 9.68
N LEU A 323 -15.25 3.65 8.37
CA LEU A 323 -16.23 4.01 7.35
C LEU A 323 -17.50 3.14 7.43
N LEU A 324 -17.38 1.86 7.78
CA LEU A 324 -18.51 0.96 7.94
C LEU A 324 -19.31 1.30 9.21
N SER A 325 -18.64 1.56 10.33
CA SER A 325 -19.28 1.96 11.59
C SER A 325 -20.05 3.27 11.44
N THR A 326 -19.47 4.28 10.78
CA THR A 326 -20.18 5.54 10.51
C THR A 326 -21.40 5.35 9.62
N ARG A 327 -21.30 4.47 8.61
CA ARG A 327 -22.43 4.09 7.77
C ARG A 327 -23.51 3.31 8.53
N ALA A 328 -23.12 2.39 9.41
CA ALA A 328 -24.06 1.63 10.25
C ALA A 328 -24.82 2.55 11.23
N LEU A 329 -24.16 3.61 11.70
CA LEU A 329 -24.78 4.68 12.49
C LEU A 329 -25.58 5.69 11.65
N THR A 330 -25.78 5.44 10.35
CA THR A 330 -26.51 6.30 9.41
C THR A 330 -25.97 7.73 9.29
N LEU A 331 -24.70 7.94 9.64
CA LEU A 331 -24.05 9.25 9.54
C LEU A 331 -23.70 9.59 8.09
N ASP A 332 -23.69 10.89 7.78
CA ASP A 332 -23.23 11.39 6.48
C ASP A 332 -21.80 10.89 6.18
N PRO A 333 -21.49 10.38 4.97
CA PRO A 333 -20.14 9.95 4.57
C PRO A 333 -19.02 10.95 4.88
N ARG A 334 -19.34 12.24 5.00
CA ARG A 334 -18.40 13.27 5.45
C ARG A 334 -17.88 13.03 6.88
N TRP A 335 -18.73 12.59 7.80
CA TRP A 335 -18.31 12.22 9.16
C TRP A 335 -17.41 10.99 9.15
N GLY A 336 -17.68 10.03 8.26
CA GLY A 336 -16.79 8.90 7.99
C GLY A 336 -15.39 9.36 7.60
N ALA A 337 -15.28 10.34 6.69
CA ALA A 337 -14.00 10.91 6.28
C ALA A 337 -13.31 11.70 7.41
N ILE A 338 -14.07 12.48 8.19
CA ILE A 338 -13.55 13.26 9.32
C ILE A 338 -13.00 12.35 10.42
N LEU A 339 -13.63 11.20 10.70
CA LEU A 339 -13.16 10.22 11.68
C LEU A 339 -12.03 9.33 11.15
N ALA A 340 -12.04 9.03 9.84
CA ALA A 340 -11.03 8.21 9.20
C ALA A 340 -9.64 8.87 9.19
N GLY A 341 -9.55 10.21 9.08
CA GLY A 341 -8.29 10.94 9.09
C GLY A 341 -7.49 10.78 10.39
N PRO A 342 -8.06 11.12 11.56
CA PRO A 342 -7.44 10.89 12.87
C PRO A 342 -7.16 9.42 13.15
N ALA A 343 -8.07 8.50 12.78
CA ALA A 343 -7.85 7.07 12.94
C ALA A 343 -6.63 6.59 12.14
N LEU A 344 -6.48 7.08 10.90
CA LEU A 344 -5.31 6.79 10.07
C LEU A 344 -4.03 7.33 10.71
N LEU A 345 -4.02 8.59 11.12
CA LEU A 345 -2.83 9.21 11.73
C LEU A 345 -2.44 8.49 13.03
N GLY A 346 -3.42 8.18 13.88
CA GLY A 346 -3.21 7.43 15.11
C GLY A 346 -2.65 6.03 14.84
N PHE A 347 -3.18 5.33 13.84
CA PHE A 347 -2.68 4.01 13.44
C PHE A 347 -1.24 4.08 12.88
N VAL A 348 -0.91 5.07 12.04
CA VAL A 348 0.45 5.26 11.51
C VAL A 348 1.45 5.52 12.63
N VAL A 349 1.08 6.33 13.62
CA VAL A 349 1.91 6.60 14.80
C VAL A 349 2.07 5.34 15.65
N LEU A 350 1.00 4.57 15.85
CA LEU A 350 1.02 3.31 16.60
C LEU A 350 1.87 2.23 15.92
N ALA A 351 1.66 2.01 14.63
CA ALA A 351 2.34 1.00 13.80
C ALA A 351 3.79 1.33 13.41
N ARG A 352 4.25 2.53 13.79
CA ARG A 352 5.50 3.16 13.37
C ARG A 352 5.53 3.51 11.86
N PRO A 353 6.21 4.60 11.46
CA PRO A 353 6.29 4.98 10.06
C PRO A 353 7.19 4.00 9.27
N SER A 354 6.59 2.96 8.68
CA SER A 354 7.27 2.06 7.75
C SER A 354 6.88 2.39 6.30
N PRO A 355 7.72 2.10 5.29
CA PRO A 355 7.39 2.33 3.88
C PRO A 355 6.06 1.71 3.42
N SER A 356 5.68 0.57 4.01
CA SER A 356 4.41 -0.09 3.73
C SER A 356 3.21 0.67 4.31
N VAL A 357 3.31 1.08 5.58
CA VAL A 357 2.30 1.86 6.28
C VAL A 357 2.11 3.23 5.63
N LEU A 358 3.19 3.90 5.25
CA LEU A 358 3.15 5.21 4.59
C LEU A 358 2.42 5.17 3.25
N ARG A 359 2.63 4.12 2.45
CA ARG A 359 1.88 3.92 1.20
C ARG A 359 0.39 3.73 1.43
N ALA A 360 0.05 2.85 2.37
CA ALA A 360 -1.34 2.58 2.70
C ALA A 360 -2.01 3.83 3.28
N ALA A 361 -1.29 4.63 4.06
CA ALA A 361 -1.75 5.92 4.53
C ALA A 361 -1.96 6.93 3.40
N ALA A 362 -1.04 7.01 2.43
CA ALA A 362 -1.22 7.87 1.25
C ALA A 362 -2.47 7.46 0.44
N MET A 363 -2.64 6.17 0.16
CA MET A 363 -3.82 5.65 -0.53
C MET A 363 -5.11 5.90 0.27
N GLY A 364 -5.06 5.69 1.60
CA GLY A 364 -6.15 5.98 2.52
C GLY A 364 -6.54 7.45 2.52
N ALA A 365 -5.57 8.36 2.59
CA ALA A 365 -5.78 9.81 2.52
C ALA A 365 -6.41 10.23 1.19
N ILE A 366 -5.96 9.67 0.06
CA ILE A 366 -6.58 9.90 -1.25
C ILE A 366 -8.03 9.39 -1.27
N ALA A 367 -8.30 8.22 -0.67
CA ALA A 367 -9.64 7.66 -0.58
C ALA A 367 -10.58 8.51 0.30
N ILE A 368 -10.07 9.09 1.39
CA ILE A 368 -10.78 10.04 2.26
C ILE A 368 -11.10 11.32 1.48
N LEU A 369 -10.11 11.89 0.78
CA LEU A 369 -10.30 13.10 -0.03
C LEU A 369 -11.31 12.87 -1.17
N ALA A 370 -11.32 11.68 -1.78
CA ALA A 370 -12.31 11.32 -2.80
C ALA A 370 -13.74 11.31 -2.24
N ILE A 371 -13.93 10.83 -0.99
CA ILE A 371 -15.23 10.89 -0.29
C ILE A 371 -15.64 12.35 -0.07
N LEU A 372 -14.74 13.17 0.47
CA LEU A 372 -15.01 14.59 0.75
C LEU A 372 -15.34 15.40 -0.51
N THR A 373 -14.72 15.06 -1.63
CA THR A 373 -14.93 15.74 -2.93
C THR A 373 -16.07 15.14 -3.77
N GLY A 374 -16.75 14.09 -3.28
CA GLY A 374 -17.86 13.45 -3.99
C GLY A 374 -17.47 12.73 -5.29
N ARG A 375 -16.18 12.48 -5.51
CA ARG A 375 -15.70 11.81 -6.74
C ARG A 375 -15.80 10.28 -6.58
N ARG A 376 -16.40 9.61 -7.57
CA ARG A 376 -16.47 8.13 -7.59
C ARG A 376 -15.05 7.56 -7.65
N LYS A 377 -14.74 6.68 -6.68
CA LYS A 377 -13.43 6.09 -6.46
C LYS A 377 -13.02 5.20 -7.64
N GLN A 378 -11.86 5.48 -8.23
CA GLN A 378 -11.15 4.51 -9.06
C GLN A 378 -9.83 4.16 -8.37
N ALA A 379 -9.67 2.88 -8.02
CA ALA A 379 -8.51 2.41 -7.27
C ALA A 379 -7.19 2.59 -8.03
N LEU A 380 -7.21 2.44 -9.37
CA LEU A 380 -6.02 2.53 -10.21
C LEU A 380 -5.42 3.95 -10.27
N PRO A 381 -6.19 5.02 -10.57
CA PRO A 381 -5.72 6.40 -10.43
C PRO A 381 -5.20 6.75 -9.02
N ALA A 382 -5.85 6.25 -7.96
CA ALA A 382 -5.40 6.48 -6.59
C ALA A 382 -4.03 5.86 -6.33
N LEU A 383 -3.81 4.61 -6.77
CA LEU A 383 -2.50 3.95 -6.69
C LEU A 383 -1.43 4.72 -7.47
N CYS A 384 -1.72 5.12 -8.72
CA CYS A 384 -0.78 5.89 -9.55
C CYS A 384 -0.42 7.23 -8.90
N THR A 385 -1.41 7.91 -8.33
CA THR A 385 -1.21 9.20 -7.64
C THR A 385 -0.36 9.02 -6.38
N ALA A 386 -0.65 7.99 -5.58
CA ALA A 386 0.14 7.65 -4.40
C ALA A 386 1.61 7.37 -4.76
N MET A 387 1.87 6.60 -5.83
CA MET A 387 3.24 6.36 -6.32
C MET A 387 3.94 7.67 -6.68
N ILE A 388 3.30 8.53 -7.48
CA ILE A 388 3.91 9.80 -7.91
C ILE A 388 4.23 10.69 -6.71
N VAL A 389 3.28 10.87 -5.78
CA VAL A 389 3.48 11.71 -4.59
C VAL A 389 4.58 11.17 -3.68
N LEU A 390 4.57 9.86 -3.40
CA LEU A 390 5.56 9.25 -2.52
C LEU A 390 6.97 9.29 -3.11
N LEU A 391 7.11 9.03 -4.41
CA LEU A 391 8.40 9.10 -5.09
C LEU A 391 8.91 10.55 -5.21
N ALA A 392 8.02 11.54 -5.20
CA ALA A 392 8.41 12.95 -5.23
C ALA A 392 8.96 13.41 -3.88
N ILE A 393 8.42 12.88 -2.78
CA ILE A 393 8.85 13.21 -1.41
C ILE A 393 10.07 12.36 -1.00
N TRP A 394 10.05 11.06 -1.30
CA TRP A 394 11.05 10.07 -0.90
C TRP A 394 11.49 9.23 -2.11
N PRO A 395 12.43 9.73 -2.94
CA PRO A 395 12.91 9.03 -4.13
C PRO A 395 13.57 7.68 -3.80
N GLU A 396 14.09 7.49 -2.58
CA GLU A 396 14.64 6.23 -2.10
C GLU A 396 13.62 5.07 -2.14
N LEU A 397 12.32 5.38 -2.06
CA LEU A 397 11.27 4.37 -2.15
C LEU A 397 11.25 3.69 -3.53
N ALA A 398 11.79 4.31 -4.57
CA ALA A 398 11.82 3.73 -5.91
C ALA A 398 12.57 2.40 -5.96
N VAL A 399 13.61 2.25 -5.14
CA VAL A 399 14.45 1.06 -5.06
C VAL A 399 14.16 0.21 -3.81
N ASP A 400 13.18 0.62 -3.00
CA ASP A 400 12.74 -0.15 -1.85
C ASP A 400 11.92 -1.37 -2.29
N ILE A 401 12.33 -2.53 -1.81
CA ILE A 401 11.71 -3.81 -2.15
C ILE A 401 10.28 -3.87 -1.62
N GLY A 402 10.05 -3.36 -0.40
CA GLY A 402 8.72 -3.28 0.18
C GLY A 402 7.81 -2.44 -0.70
N PHE A 403 8.30 -1.28 -1.15
CA PHE A 403 7.65 -0.38 -2.10
C PHE A 403 7.26 -1.10 -3.40
N ALA A 404 8.18 -1.84 -4.00
CA ALA A 404 7.89 -2.61 -5.20
C ALA A 404 6.80 -3.68 -4.96
N LEU A 405 6.95 -4.48 -3.90
CA LEU A 405 6.05 -5.60 -3.59
C LEU A 405 4.60 -5.14 -3.38
N SER A 406 4.34 -4.11 -2.56
CA SER A 406 2.94 -3.69 -2.37
C SER A 406 2.36 -2.88 -3.53
N VAL A 407 3.13 -2.12 -4.31
CA VAL A 407 2.60 -1.49 -5.54
C VAL A 407 2.15 -2.56 -6.52
N LEU A 408 2.99 -3.59 -6.72
CA LEU A 408 2.69 -4.70 -7.61
C LEU A 408 1.54 -5.57 -7.10
N ALA A 409 1.49 -5.86 -5.80
CA ALA A 409 0.38 -6.60 -5.19
C ALA A 409 -0.95 -5.84 -5.32
N THR A 410 -0.98 -4.54 -4.99
CA THR A 410 -2.18 -3.71 -5.15
C THR A 410 -2.58 -3.60 -6.63
N GLY A 411 -1.61 -3.47 -7.54
CA GLY A 411 -1.85 -3.50 -8.98
C GLY A 411 -2.48 -4.82 -9.43
N ALA A 412 -1.99 -5.96 -8.90
CA ALA A 412 -2.54 -7.29 -9.18
C ALA A 412 -3.99 -7.42 -8.67
N LEU A 413 -4.29 -6.92 -7.47
CA LEU A 413 -5.64 -6.88 -6.92
C LEU A 413 -6.62 -6.08 -7.79
N ILE A 414 -6.15 -4.98 -8.38
CA ILE A 414 -7.02 -4.11 -9.19
C ILE A 414 -7.18 -4.65 -10.63
N LEU A 415 -6.12 -5.18 -11.22
CA LEU A 415 -6.06 -5.53 -12.65
C LEU A 415 -6.28 -7.02 -12.92
N VAL A 416 -5.78 -7.90 -12.06
CA VAL A 416 -5.74 -9.35 -12.30
C VAL A 416 -6.85 -10.07 -11.51
N ALA A 417 -6.97 -9.79 -10.21
CA ALA A 417 -7.89 -10.50 -9.33
C ALA A 417 -9.35 -10.55 -9.83
N PRO A 418 -9.97 -9.46 -10.33
CA PRO A 418 -11.37 -9.51 -10.79
C PRO A 418 -11.60 -10.51 -11.91
N SER A 419 -10.63 -10.64 -12.82
CA SER A 419 -10.71 -11.59 -13.94
C SER A 419 -10.60 -13.05 -13.48
N TRP A 420 -9.77 -13.31 -12.47
CA TRP A 420 -9.54 -14.63 -11.90
C TRP A 420 -10.70 -15.06 -11.01
N SER A 421 -11.24 -14.16 -10.18
CA SER A 421 -12.45 -14.43 -9.38
C SER A 421 -13.63 -14.77 -10.28
N GLN A 422 -13.88 -13.98 -11.34
CA GLN A 422 -14.95 -14.27 -12.30
C GLN A 422 -14.74 -15.58 -13.08
N TRP A 423 -13.49 -15.98 -13.31
CA TRP A 423 -13.19 -17.27 -13.93
C TRP A 423 -13.51 -18.44 -12.99
N LEU A 424 -13.21 -18.31 -11.69
CA LEU A 424 -13.56 -19.30 -10.66
C LEU A 424 -15.07 -19.39 -10.42
N GLU A 425 -15.77 -18.25 -10.33
CA GLU A 425 -17.23 -18.20 -10.19
C GLU A 425 -17.94 -18.90 -11.34
N ARG A 426 -17.50 -18.65 -12.58
CA ARG A 426 -18.00 -19.37 -13.78
C ARG A 426 -17.76 -20.87 -13.73
N ARG A 427 -16.89 -21.34 -12.84
CA ARG A 427 -16.57 -22.74 -12.63
C ARG A 427 -17.34 -23.40 -11.49
N GLY A 428 -18.27 -22.67 -10.88
CA GLY A 428 -19.13 -23.16 -9.79
C GLY A 428 -18.55 -22.94 -8.40
N TRP A 429 -17.47 -22.16 -8.26
CA TRP A 429 -16.99 -21.77 -6.93
C TRP A 429 -17.95 -20.76 -6.29
N PRO A 430 -18.22 -20.85 -4.97
CA PRO A 430 -18.97 -19.81 -4.27
C PRO A 430 -18.31 -18.44 -4.44
N PRO A 431 -19.08 -17.35 -4.64
CA PRO A 431 -18.52 -16.02 -4.92
C PRO A 431 -17.48 -15.57 -3.91
N LEU A 432 -17.73 -15.81 -2.62
CA LEU A 432 -16.80 -15.41 -1.55
C LEU A 432 -15.46 -16.15 -1.65
N MET A 433 -15.48 -17.45 -1.90
CA MET A 433 -14.26 -18.27 -2.04
C MET A 433 -13.51 -17.91 -3.33
N ALA A 434 -14.23 -17.68 -4.42
CA ALA A 434 -13.66 -17.27 -5.70
C ALA A 434 -12.98 -15.88 -5.59
N GLN A 435 -13.55 -14.96 -4.81
CA GLN A 435 -12.96 -13.66 -4.52
C GLN A 435 -11.70 -13.78 -3.67
N ALA A 436 -11.78 -14.45 -2.52
CA ALA A 436 -10.63 -14.64 -1.62
C ALA A 436 -9.46 -15.33 -2.34
N PHE A 437 -9.73 -16.46 -3.01
CA PHE A 437 -8.69 -17.18 -3.75
C PHE A 437 -8.17 -16.37 -4.94
N GLY A 438 -9.04 -15.67 -5.69
CA GLY A 438 -8.64 -14.85 -6.83
C GLY A 438 -7.72 -13.69 -6.42
N VAL A 439 -8.01 -13.04 -5.28
CA VAL A 439 -7.17 -11.98 -4.69
C VAL A 439 -5.84 -12.53 -4.22
N ALA A 440 -5.84 -13.59 -3.40
CA ALA A 440 -4.63 -14.21 -2.88
C ALA A 440 -3.72 -14.74 -3.99
N ALA A 441 -4.30 -15.45 -4.97
CA ALA A 441 -3.55 -16.01 -6.09
C ALA A 441 -2.97 -14.90 -6.99
N ALA A 442 -3.70 -13.83 -7.26
CA ALA A 442 -3.21 -12.72 -8.08
C ALA A 442 -2.04 -11.99 -7.40
N ALA A 443 -2.16 -11.70 -6.10
CA ALA A 443 -1.09 -11.09 -5.31
C ALA A 443 0.15 -12.00 -5.27
N PHE A 444 -0.04 -13.28 -4.99
CA PHE A 444 1.05 -14.26 -4.94
C PHE A 444 1.75 -14.35 -6.30
N ALA A 445 1.01 -14.61 -7.38
CA ALA A 445 1.57 -14.77 -8.72
C ALA A 445 2.46 -13.60 -9.16
N VAL A 446 2.08 -12.37 -8.83
CA VAL A 446 2.85 -11.17 -9.19
C VAL A 446 4.05 -10.95 -8.25
N THR A 447 3.95 -11.34 -6.97
CA THR A 447 5.02 -11.09 -5.97
C THR A 447 6.04 -12.23 -5.86
N THR A 448 5.68 -13.46 -6.23
CA THR A 448 6.55 -14.65 -6.14
C THR A 448 7.92 -14.46 -6.80
N PRO A 449 8.07 -13.88 -8.01
CA PRO A 449 9.39 -13.72 -8.61
C PRO A 449 10.34 -12.85 -7.77
N ILE A 450 9.80 -11.80 -7.15
CA ILE A 450 10.59 -10.90 -6.31
C ILE A 450 10.93 -11.59 -4.99
N ILE A 451 9.97 -12.26 -4.35
CA ILE A 451 10.20 -13.00 -3.10
C ILE A 451 11.23 -14.10 -3.34
N ALA A 452 11.07 -14.90 -4.40
CA ALA A 452 12.00 -15.98 -4.77
C ALA A 452 13.43 -15.46 -4.96
N ALA A 453 13.61 -14.32 -5.63
CA ALA A 453 14.93 -13.71 -5.80
C ALA A 453 15.57 -13.26 -4.47
N LEU A 454 14.77 -12.89 -3.47
CA LEU A 454 15.24 -12.36 -2.19
C LEU A 454 15.52 -13.47 -1.18
N THR A 455 14.62 -14.44 -1.08
CA THR A 455 14.65 -15.46 -0.03
C THR A 455 15.33 -16.74 -0.48
N GLY A 456 15.43 -16.98 -1.79
CA GLY A 456 15.87 -18.26 -2.34
C GLY A 456 14.93 -19.42 -1.96
N LYS A 457 13.67 -19.12 -1.62
CA LYS A 457 12.67 -20.10 -1.21
C LYS A 457 11.30 -19.72 -1.78
N VAL A 458 10.53 -20.72 -2.16
CA VAL A 458 9.11 -20.57 -2.50
C VAL A 458 8.31 -21.57 -1.68
N SER A 459 7.37 -21.06 -0.88
CA SER A 459 6.47 -21.90 -0.11
C SER A 459 5.35 -22.44 -1.00
N GLY A 460 5.23 -23.76 -1.09
CA GLY A 460 4.20 -24.42 -1.88
C GLY A 460 2.79 -24.30 -1.27
N LEU A 461 2.72 -24.06 0.04
CA LEU A 461 1.46 -23.94 0.80
C LEU A 461 1.09 -22.49 1.14
N ALA A 462 1.86 -21.51 0.70
CA ALA A 462 1.60 -20.08 0.97
C ALA A 462 0.16 -19.68 0.61
N ILE A 463 -0.32 -20.02 -0.59
CA ILE A 463 -1.67 -19.62 -1.03
C ILE A 463 -2.74 -20.22 -0.11
N VAL A 464 -2.60 -21.51 0.24
CA VAL A 464 -3.56 -22.20 1.11
C VAL A 464 -3.56 -21.60 2.51
N ALA A 465 -2.38 -21.40 3.10
CA ALA A 465 -2.24 -20.79 4.41
C ALA A 465 -2.84 -19.37 4.43
N ASN A 466 -2.54 -18.55 3.42
CA ASN A 466 -3.07 -17.19 3.32
C ASN A 466 -4.60 -17.17 3.21
N VAL A 467 -5.21 -18.01 2.37
CA VAL A 467 -6.67 -18.07 2.21
C VAL A 467 -7.37 -18.55 3.49
N LEU A 468 -6.75 -19.46 4.25
CA LEU A 468 -7.30 -19.95 5.52
C LEU A 468 -7.16 -18.91 6.65
N VAL A 469 -6.10 -18.10 6.63
CA VAL A 469 -5.83 -17.09 7.66
C VAL A 469 -6.54 -15.76 7.37
N GLU A 470 -6.74 -15.37 6.12
CA GLU A 470 -7.31 -14.08 5.73
C GLU A 470 -8.65 -13.73 6.42
N PRO A 471 -9.62 -14.65 6.61
CA PRO A 471 -10.88 -14.34 7.28
C PRO A 471 -10.74 -13.90 8.73
N VAL A 472 -9.69 -14.36 9.44
CA VAL A 472 -9.48 -14.03 10.86
C VAL A 472 -8.65 -12.77 11.07
N VAL A 473 -7.85 -12.35 10.07
CA VAL A 473 -6.98 -11.15 10.16
C VAL A 473 -7.80 -9.87 10.38
N ALA A 474 -8.91 -9.70 9.67
CA ALA A 474 -9.74 -8.49 9.81
C ALA A 474 -10.39 -8.37 11.19
N PRO A 475 -11.09 -9.39 11.73
CA PRO A 475 -11.58 -9.38 13.11
C PRO A 475 -10.49 -9.11 14.15
N VAL A 476 -9.35 -9.81 14.06
CA VAL A 476 -8.22 -9.62 15.00
C VAL A 476 -7.69 -8.20 14.94
N THR A 477 -7.54 -7.63 13.74
CA THR A 477 -7.04 -6.26 13.57
C THR A 477 -8.00 -5.24 14.17
N VAL A 478 -9.31 -5.35 13.90
CA VAL A 478 -10.31 -4.41 14.44
C VAL A 478 -10.37 -4.51 15.96
N LEU A 479 -10.51 -5.71 16.51
CA LEU A 479 -10.58 -5.94 17.95
C LEU A 479 -9.28 -5.51 18.65
N GLY A 480 -8.12 -5.81 18.06
CA GLY A 480 -6.82 -5.41 18.60
C GLY A 480 -6.61 -3.90 18.60
N VAL A 481 -7.04 -3.18 17.56
CA VAL A 481 -6.99 -1.70 17.54
C VAL A 481 -7.96 -1.09 18.56
N VAL A 482 -9.17 -1.67 18.71
CA VAL A 482 -10.11 -1.25 19.75
C VAL A 482 -9.54 -1.50 21.15
N ALA A 483 -8.94 -2.67 21.38
CA ALA A 483 -8.26 -3.00 22.63
C ALA A 483 -7.07 -2.08 22.88
N ALA A 484 -6.30 -1.72 21.86
CA ALA A 484 -5.19 -0.76 21.97
C ALA A 484 -5.72 0.60 22.47
N ALA A 485 -6.79 1.11 21.87
CA ALA A 485 -7.43 2.34 22.31
C ALA A 485 -7.94 2.23 23.76
N LEU A 486 -8.63 1.14 24.10
CA LEU A 486 -9.17 0.92 25.45
C LEU A 486 -8.09 0.69 26.51
N SER A 487 -6.94 0.11 26.16
CA SER A 487 -5.87 -0.25 27.09
C SER A 487 -5.34 0.95 27.89
N CYS A 488 -5.38 2.14 27.28
CA CYS A 488 -4.95 3.40 27.90
C CYS A 488 -5.99 4.02 28.83
N LEU A 489 -7.28 3.76 28.59
CA LEU A 489 -8.38 4.33 29.37
C LEU A 489 -8.86 3.37 30.47
N TRP A 490 -9.02 2.09 30.13
CA TRP A 490 -9.61 1.08 31.00
C TRP A 490 -9.11 -0.33 30.66
N GLN A 491 -8.08 -0.77 31.38
CA GLN A 491 -7.42 -2.08 31.19
C GLN A 491 -8.37 -3.29 31.21
N PRO A 492 -9.33 -3.42 32.16
CA PRO A 492 -10.29 -4.51 32.14
C PRO A 492 -11.09 -4.61 30.83
N ALA A 493 -11.54 -3.50 30.26
CA ALA A 493 -12.26 -3.52 28.98
C ALA A 493 -11.38 -3.98 27.82
N ALA A 494 -10.10 -3.60 27.80
CA ALA A 494 -9.16 -4.12 26.81
C ALA A 494 -9.04 -5.65 26.92
N ILE A 495 -8.94 -6.21 28.13
CA ILE A 495 -8.88 -7.67 28.35
C ILE A 495 -10.14 -8.36 27.83
N TRP A 496 -11.34 -7.83 28.13
CA TRP A 496 -12.60 -8.39 27.62
C TRP A 496 -12.64 -8.43 26.09
N VAL A 497 -12.21 -7.35 25.42
CA VAL A 497 -12.14 -7.29 23.96
C VAL A 497 -11.10 -8.27 23.42
N LEU A 498 -9.95 -8.41 24.09
CA LEU A 498 -8.90 -9.34 23.67
C LEU A 498 -9.30 -10.80 23.84
N ASN A 499 -10.10 -11.16 24.84
CA ASN A 499 -10.64 -12.52 24.97
C ASN A 499 -11.45 -12.92 23.73
N LEU A 500 -12.14 -11.97 23.07
CA LEU A 500 -12.85 -12.24 21.81
C LEU A 500 -11.90 -12.58 20.64
N THR A 501 -10.62 -12.23 20.75
CA THR A 501 -9.60 -12.55 19.75
C THR A 501 -8.97 -13.93 19.95
N GLU A 502 -9.22 -14.61 21.07
CA GLU A 502 -8.61 -15.90 21.40
C GLU A 502 -8.87 -16.95 20.32
N LEU A 503 -10.14 -17.15 19.94
CA LEU A 503 -10.52 -18.13 18.93
C LEU A 503 -9.92 -17.81 17.53
N PRO A 504 -10.04 -16.58 16.99
CA PRO A 504 -9.35 -16.19 15.76
C PRO A 504 -7.83 -16.39 15.80
N MET A 505 -7.19 -16.07 16.94
CA MET A 505 -5.75 -16.22 17.13
C MET A 505 -5.32 -17.69 17.19
N TRP A 506 -6.09 -18.54 17.89
CA TRP A 506 -5.90 -19.98 17.91
C TRP A 506 -5.96 -20.58 16.50
N TRP A 507 -6.96 -20.19 15.71
CA TRP A 507 -7.07 -20.63 14.32
C TRP A 507 -5.86 -20.21 13.49
N LEU A 508 -5.45 -18.95 13.60
CA LEU A 508 -4.29 -18.40 12.88
C LEU A 508 -3.01 -19.21 13.19
N LEU A 509 -2.71 -19.43 14.48
CA LEU A 509 -1.54 -20.17 14.92
C LEU A 509 -1.59 -21.64 14.49
N THR A 510 -2.75 -22.28 14.64
CA THR A 510 -2.96 -23.69 14.26
C THR A 510 -2.74 -23.88 12.76
N VAL A 511 -3.30 -23.00 11.91
CA VAL A 511 -3.09 -23.08 10.46
C VAL A 511 -1.62 -22.89 10.13
N ALA A 512 -0.93 -21.91 10.73
CA ALA A 512 0.48 -21.66 10.49
C ALA A 512 1.35 -22.88 10.86
N GLU A 513 1.12 -23.47 12.03
CA GLU A 513 1.84 -24.64 12.51
C GLU A 513 1.61 -25.87 11.62
N HIS A 514 0.34 -26.23 11.36
CA HIS A 514 0.01 -27.44 10.60
C HIS A 514 0.47 -27.34 9.14
N THR A 515 0.35 -26.16 8.52
CA THR A 515 0.82 -25.97 7.14
C THR A 515 2.35 -25.92 7.06
N ALA A 516 3.03 -25.40 8.09
CA ALA A 516 4.49 -25.42 8.17
C ALA A 516 5.03 -26.85 8.39
N ALA A 517 4.37 -27.65 9.23
CA ALA A 517 4.74 -29.03 9.52
C ALA A 517 4.76 -29.95 8.27
N LEU A 518 3.99 -29.62 7.23
CA LEU A 518 4.00 -30.35 5.97
C LEU A 518 5.31 -30.15 5.16
N GLY A 519 6.12 -29.14 5.49
CA GLY A 519 7.48 -28.99 4.96
C GLY A 519 7.58 -28.73 3.45
N VAL A 520 6.48 -28.32 2.80
CA VAL A 520 6.43 -28.10 1.34
C VAL A 520 7.08 -26.77 0.96
N THR A 521 8.40 -26.69 1.10
CA THR A 521 9.20 -25.52 0.70
C THR A 521 10.21 -25.93 -0.37
N LEU A 522 10.18 -25.25 -1.51
CA LEU A 522 11.13 -25.49 -2.59
C LEU A 522 12.33 -24.54 -2.44
N PRO A 523 13.55 -25.05 -2.20
CA PRO A 523 14.74 -24.23 -2.27
C PRO A 523 15.01 -23.87 -3.73
N ILE A 524 15.23 -22.59 -4.01
CA ILE A 524 15.49 -22.05 -5.34
C ILE A 524 16.74 -21.16 -5.24
N PRO A 525 17.62 -21.10 -6.27
CA PRO A 525 18.72 -20.15 -6.28
C PRO A 525 18.24 -18.72 -5.99
N SER A 526 18.96 -17.98 -5.13
CA SER A 526 18.66 -16.56 -4.90
C SER A 526 19.12 -15.69 -6.08
N GLY A 527 18.66 -14.44 -6.12
CA GLY A 527 18.99 -13.48 -7.18
C GLY A 527 18.18 -13.68 -8.47
N ALA A 528 18.75 -13.29 -9.61
CA ALA A 528 18.04 -13.25 -10.90
C ALA A 528 17.56 -14.64 -11.37
N ALA A 529 18.33 -15.70 -11.07
CA ALA A 529 17.93 -17.07 -11.36
C ALA A 529 16.66 -17.46 -10.58
N GLY A 530 16.55 -17.06 -9.31
CA GLY A 530 15.35 -17.25 -8.50
C GLY A 530 14.14 -16.51 -9.03
N ALA A 531 14.30 -15.27 -9.50
CA ALA A 531 13.21 -14.53 -10.14
C ALA A 531 12.69 -15.24 -11.39
N LEU A 532 13.59 -15.70 -12.27
CA LEU A 532 13.22 -16.38 -13.51
C LEU A 532 12.52 -17.72 -13.24
N LEU A 533 13.03 -18.51 -12.30
CA LEU A 533 12.42 -19.77 -11.90
C LEU A 533 11.06 -19.54 -11.21
N GLY A 534 10.95 -18.56 -10.32
CA GLY A 534 9.68 -18.17 -9.71
C GLY A 534 8.65 -17.74 -10.74
N LEU A 535 9.04 -16.92 -11.72
CA LEU A 535 8.17 -16.52 -12.83
C LEU A 535 7.76 -17.73 -13.68
N LEU A 536 8.68 -18.62 -14.01
CA LEU A 536 8.39 -19.84 -14.76
C LEU A 536 7.38 -20.73 -14.02
N LEU A 537 7.55 -20.92 -12.71
CA LEU A 537 6.63 -21.70 -11.88
C LEU A 537 5.22 -21.08 -11.88
N VAL A 538 5.12 -19.76 -11.75
CA VAL A 538 3.83 -19.06 -11.83
C VAL A 538 3.19 -19.24 -13.21
N VAL A 539 3.96 -19.07 -14.29
CA VAL A 539 3.47 -19.25 -15.67
C VAL A 539 2.99 -20.69 -15.89
N ILE A 540 3.74 -21.69 -15.42
CA ILE A 540 3.36 -23.10 -15.50
C ILE A 540 2.07 -23.35 -14.70
N ALA A 541 1.96 -22.85 -13.47
CA ALA A 541 0.78 -23.01 -12.64
C ALA A 541 -0.47 -22.41 -13.31
N VAL A 542 -0.37 -21.18 -13.84
CA VAL A 542 -1.46 -20.51 -14.56
C VAL A 542 -1.83 -21.29 -15.83
N ALA A 543 -0.85 -21.77 -16.59
CA ALA A 543 -1.09 -22.54 -17.81
C ALA A 543 -1.75 -23.90 -17.53
N LEU A 544 -1.34 -24.60 -16.46
CA LEU A 544 -1.96 -25.86 -16.03
C LEU A 544 -3.41 -25.63 -15.58
N LEU A 545 -3.67 -24.59 -14.79
CA LEU A 545 -5.03 -24.22 -14.37
C LEU A 545 -5.92 -23.86 -15.57
N ALA A 546 -5.39 -23.11 -16.54
CA ALA A 546 -6.09 -22.80 -17.78
C ALA A 546 -6.43 -24.06 -18.61
N ARG A 547 -5.49 -25.03 -18.69
CA ARG A 547 -5.70 -26.31 -19.42
C ARG A 547 -6.72 -27.20 -18.73
N VAL A 548 -6.68 -27.33 -17.40
CA VAL A 548 -7.69 -28.08 -16.63
C VAL A 548 -9.06 -27.40 -16.74
N GLY A 549 -9.07 -26.06 -16.78
CA GLY A 549 -10.24 -25.25 -17.10
C GLY A 549 -10.84 -25.54 -18.47
N ALA A 550 -10.03 -25.61 -19.52
CA ALA A 550 -10.49 -25.93 -20.86
C ALA A 550 -11.09 -27.35 -20.97
N ARG A 551 -10.54 -28.32 -20.24
CA ARG A 551 -10.97 -29.73 -20.32
C ARG A 551 -12.36 -30.00 -19.74
N ARG A 552 -12.74 -29.43 -18.58
CA ARG A 552 -14.12 -29.58 -18.05
C ARG A 552 -15.11 -28.54 -18.62
N GLY A 553 -14.70 -27.72 -19.59
CA GLY A 553 -15.54 -26.70 -20.23
C GLY A 553 -16.12 -27.12 -21.58
N ARG A 554 -15.82 -28.34 -22.06
CA ARG A 554 -16.49 -28.92 -23.21
C ARG A 554 -17.92 -29.32 -22.79
N PRO A 555 -18.99 -28.69 -23.33
CA PRO A 555 -20.32 -29.25 -23.18
C PRO A 555 -20.33 -30.67 -23.78
N PRO A 556 -21.13 -31.62 -23.24
CA PRO A 556 -21.30 -32.91 -23.87
C PRO A 556 -21.79 -32.68 -25.29
N SER A 557 -20.94 -32.99 -26.26
CA SER A 557 -21.29 -33.02 -27.67
C SER A 557 -22.11 -34.28 -27.91
N GLY A 558 -23.42 -34.19 -27.74
CA GLY A 558 -24.38 -35.24 -28.08
C GLY A 558 -25.80 -34.81 -27.72
N GLU A 559 -26.74 -34.99 -28.64
CA GLU A 559 -28.20 -34.81 -28.47
C GLU A 559 -28.78 -33.39 -28.49
N LEU A 560 -28.56 -32.63 -29.58
CA LEU A 560 -29.52 -31.56 -29.98
C LEU A 560 -29.79 -31.57 -31.50
N ARG A 561 -30.00 -32.76 -32.07
CA ARG A 561 -30.59 -32.91 -33.42
C ARG A 561 -31.56 -34.10 -33.43
N ARG A 562 -32.81 -33.87 -33.03
CA ARG A 562 -34.03 -34.54 -33.54
C ARG A 562 -35.23 -34.22 -32.65
N THR A 563 -35.85 -33.06 -32.84
CA THR A 563 -37.31 -32.88 -32.65
C THR A 563 -37.71 -31.48 -33.11
N TYR A 564 -37.85 -31.31 -34.42
CA TYR A 564 -38.74 -30.32 -35.04
C TYR A 564 -38.98 -30.76 -36.50
N ARG A 565 -39.78 -31.82 -36.63
CA ARG A 565 -40.51 -32.22 -37.84
C ARG A 565 -41.50 -33.32 -37.45
N SER A 566 -42.70 -32.89 -37.09
CA SER A 566 -43.97 -33.57 -37.33
C SER A 566 -45.06 -32.56 -37.08
#